data_AF-R5LQ12-F1
#
_entry.id   AF-R5LQ12-F1
#
_cell.length_a   1.000
_cell.length_b   1.000
_cell.length_c   1.000
_cell.angle_alpha   90.00
_cell.angle_beta   90.00
_cell.angle_gamma   90.00
#
_symmetry.space_group_name_H-M   'P 1'
#
loop_
_entity.id
_entity.type
_entity.pdbx_description
1 polymer ?
#
loop_
_entity_poly.entity_id
_entity_poly.type
_entity_poly.pdbx_seq_one_letter_code
_entity_poly.pdbx_strand_id
1 'polypeptide(L)'
;MACRDNIVKYISNIWWTLQGIIISVWGLVGLFAEYNNVYAELLLAGLFLIVSIILKTNRSYNIRILSQICLILYTIITSILIFMLVAVASPKVWCALVLLIIGTLNILISIVDSFKIFYAVKE
;
A
#
# COMPACT_ATOMS: atom_id res chain seq x y z
N MET A 1 -9.41 22.48 -12.05
CA MET A 1 -8.51 21.69 -11.19
C MET A 1 -9.24 20.60 -10.41
N ALA A 2 -10.37 20.90 -9.75
CA ALA A 2 -11.15 19.94 -8.93
C ALA A 2 -11.45 18.54 -9.56
N CYS A 3 -11.74 18.45 -10.86
CA CYS A 3 -12.02 17.16 -11.52
C CYS A 3 -10.79 16.23 -11.58
N ARG A 4 -9.60 16.79 -11.85
CA ARG A 4 -8.33 16.02 -11.91
C ARG A 4 -7.94 15.52 -10.51
N ASP A 5 -8.19 16.32 -9.48
CA ASP A 5 -7.86 15.97 -8.11
C ASP A 5 -8.70 14.81 -7.56
N ASN A 6 -9.97 14.76 -7.96
CA ASN A 6 -10.86 13.65 -7.64
C ASN A 6 -10.41 12.36 -8.32
N ILE A 7 -10.07 12.38 -9.61
CA ILE A 7 -9.62 11.18 -10.35
C ILE A 7 -8.39 10.55 -9.68
N VAL A 8 -7.38 11.35 -9.36
CA VAL A 8 -6.15 10.84 -8.70
C VAL A 8 -6.44 10.26 -7.32
N LYS A 9 -7.34 10.89 -6.55
CA LYS A 9 -7.77 10.37 -5.25
C LYS A 9 -8.47 9.02 -5.39
N TYR A 10 -9.36 8.87 -6.37
CA TYR A 10 -10.03 7.60 -6.65
C TYR A 10 -9.05 6.51 -7.08
N ILE A 11 -8.11 6.82 -7.99
CA ILE A 11 -7.09 5.86 -8.45
C ILE A 11 -6.21 5.41 -7.30
N SER A 12 -5.72 6.33 -6.47
CA SER A 12 -4.95 5.99 -5.26
C SER A 12 -5.74 5.06 -4.33
N ASN A 13 -7.00 5.42 -4.04
CA ASN A 13 -7.84 4.65 -3.14
C ASN A 13 -8.07 3.22 -3.65
N ILE A 14 -8.34 3.07 -4.96
CA ILE A 14 -8.49 1.78 -5.63
C ILE A 14 -7.19 0.99 -5.55
N TRP A 15 -6.05 1.61 -5.86
CA TRP A 15 -4.74 0.97 -5.84
C TRP A 15 -4.41 0.34 -4.48
N TRP A 16 -4.50 1.13 -3.41
CA TRP A 16 -4.24 0.64 -2.05
C TRP A 16 -5.25 -0.43 -1.64
N THR A 17 -6.54 -0.26 -1.97
CA THR A 17 -7.58 -1.22 -1.61
C THR A 17 -7.33 -2.57 -2.28
N LEU A 18 -6.95 -2.54 -3.56
CA LEU A 18 -6.67 -3.74 -4.34
C LEU A 18 -5.46 -4.50 -3.77
N GLN A 19 -4.39 -3.80 -3.37
CA GLN A 19 -3.27 -4.43 -2.67
C GLN A 19 -3.67 -5.02 -1.32
N GLY A 20 -4.44 -4.29 -0.52
CA GLY A 20 -4.92 -4.76 0.79
C GLY A 20 -5.74 -6.04 0.66
N ILE A 21 -6.63 -6.10 -0.33
CA ILE A 21 -7.44 -7.29 -0.62
C ILE A 21 -6.55 -8.45 -1.07
N ILE A 22 -5.65 -8.24 -2.03
CA ILE A 22 -4.76 -9.31 -2.52
C ILE A 22 -3.95 -9.91 -1.37
N ILE A 23 -3.33 -9.08 -0.53
CA ILE A 23 -2.52 -9.53 0.60
C ILE A 23 -3.37 -10.27 1.63
N SER A 24 -4.56 -9.75 1.93
CA SER A 24 -5.48 -10.38 2.88
C SER A 24 -5.96 -11.74 2.38
N VAL A 25 -6.36 -11.84 1.10
CA VAL A 25 -6.79 -13.09 0.48
C VAL A 25 -5.64 -14.10 0.47
N TRP A 26 -4.44 -13.67 0.12
CA TRP A 26 -3.28 -14.57 0.10
C TRP A 26 -2.91 -15.06 1.51
N GLY A 27 -2.95 -14.18 2.51
CA GLY A 27 -2.76 -14.56 3.91
C GLY A 27 -3.83 -15.53 4.41
N LEU A 28 -5.10 -15.31 4.03
CA LEU A 28 -6.21 -16.19 4.36
C LEU A 28 -6.07 -17.58 3.72
N VAL A 29 -5.77 -17.63 2.41
CA VAL A 29 -5.54 -18.89 1.68
C VAL A 29 -4.35 -19.65 2.26
N GLY A 30 -3.26 -18.94 2.56
CA GLY A 30 -2.09 -19.51 3.21
C GLY A 30 -2.41 -20.12 4.58
N LEU A 31 -3.17 -19.40 5.42
CA LEU A 31 -3.62 -19.90 6.72
C LEU A 31 -4.46 -21.17 6.63
N PHE A 32 -5.32 -21.29 5.62
CA PHE A 32 -6.14 -22.49 5.42
C PHE A 32 -5.34 -23.66 4.85
N ALA A 33 -4.30 -23.39 4.05
CA ALA A 33 -3.48 -24.43 3.42
C ALA A 33 -2.36 -24.94 4.35
N GLU A 34 -1.73 -24.03 5.10
CA GLU A 34 -0.57 -24.30 5.93
C GLU A 34 -0.63 -23.37 7.14
N TYR A 35 -0.95 -23.93 8.31
CA TYR A 35 -1.11 -23.15 9.54
C TYR A 35 0.25 -22.68 10.07
N ASN A 36 0.77 -21.61 9.47
CA ASN A 36 2.03 -20.97 9.82
C ASN A 36 1.78 -19.50 10.17
N ASN A 37 2.49 -19.02 11.20
CA ASN A 37 2.38 -17.66 11.72
C ASN A 37 2.65 -16.59 10.65
N VAL A 38 3.50 -16.89 9.66
CA VAL A 38 3.81 -15.98 8.55
C VAL A 38 2.55 -15.59 7.76
N TYR A 39 1.61 -16.51 7.56
CA TYR A 39 0.37 -16.22 6.82
C TYR A 39 -0.63 -15.43 7.68
N ALA A 40 -0.61 -15.61 9.00
CA ALA A 40 -1.37 -14.77 9.94
C ALA A 40 -0.86 -13.32 9.92
N GLU A 41 0.46 -13.14 9.94
CA GLU A 41 1.10 -11.83 9.82
C GLU A 41 0.78 -11.16 8.49
N LEU A 42 0.78 -11.94 7.39
CA LEU A 42 0.40 -11.44 6.06
C LEU A 42 -1.07 -10.98 6.02
N LEU A 43 -1.99 -11.77 6.59
CA LEU A 43 -3.40 -11.41 6.70
C LEU A 43 -3.57 -10.10 7.50
N LEU A 44 -2.91 -10.00 8.65
CA LEU A 44 -2.94 -8.81 9.50
C LEU A 44 -2.37 -7.58 8.78
N ALA A 45 -1.28 -7.72 8.03
CA ALA A 45 -0.72 -6.64 7.24
C ALA A 45 -1.71 -6.15 6.16
N GLY A 46 -2.41 -7.07 5.48
CA GLY A 46 -3.46 -6.74 4.52
C GLY A 46 -4.63 -5.99 5.15
N LEU A 47 -5.13 -6.47 6.29
CA LEU A 47 -6.21 -5.81 7.04
C LEU A 47 -5.79 -4.43 7.57
N PHE A 48 -4.57 -4.31 8.09
CA PHE A 48 -4.02 -3.04 8.57
C PHE A 48 -3.94 -2.01 7.44
N LEU A 49 -3.59 -2.44 6.23
CA LEU A 49 -3.57 -1.58 5.07
C LEU A 49 -4.98 -1.09 4.69
N ILE A 50 -5.98 -1.98 4.72
CA ILE A 50 -7.39 -1.60 4.50
C ILE A 50 -7.88 -0.59 5.55
N VAL A 51 -7.59 -0.83 6.83
CA VAL A 51 -7.94 0.10 7.92
C VAL A 51 -7.27 1.46 7.71
N SER A 52 -5.99 1.46 7.32
CA SER A 52 -5.25 2.69 7.03
C SER A 52 -5.94 3.50 5.92
N ILE A 53 -6.40 2.86 4.85
CA ILE A 53 -7.13 3.52 3.77
C ILE A 53 -8.43 4.16 4.27
N ILE A 54 -9.22 3.43 5.07
CA ILE A 54 -10.47 3.95 5.63
C ILE A 54 -10.18 5.18 6.50
N LEU A 55 -9.18 5.10 7.38
CA LEU A 55 -8.76 6.20 8.25
C LEU A 55 -8.28 7.43 7.46
N LYS A 56 -7.74 7.26 6.26
CA LYS A 56 -7.32 8.37 5.37
C LYS A 56 -8.49 9.23 4.90
N THR A 57 -9.71 8.71 4.94
CA THR A 57 -10.92 9.45 4.56
C THR A 57 -11.59 10.16 5.74
N ASN A 58 -11.05 10.01 6.95
CA ASN A 58 -11.60 10.61 8.15
C ASN A 58 -11.58 12.15 8.08
N ARG A 59 -12.57 12.81 8.70
CA ARG A 59 -12.64 14.27 8.79
C ARG A 59 -11.50 14.86 9.65
N SER A 60 -11.00 14.10 10.62
CA SER A 60 -9.90 14.53 11.49
C SER A 60 -8.57 14.56 10.74
N TYR A 61 -7.95 15.75 10.67
CA TYR A 61 -6.66 15.96 10.03
C TYR A 61 -5.55 15.09 10.63
N ASN A 62 -5.50 14.97 11.95
CA ASN A 62 -4.51 14.17 12.65
C ASN A 62 -4.60 12.68 12.26
N ILE A 63 -5.82 12.16 12.12
CA ILE A 63 -6.06 10.76 11.72
C ILE A 63 -5.64 10.55 10.25
N ARG A 64 -5.91 11.53 9.37
CA ARG A 64 -5.47 11.48 7.97
C ARG A 64 -3.95 11.45 7.82
N ILE A 65 -3.23 12.28 8.58
CA ILE A 65 -1.76 12.26 8.58
C ILE A 65 -1.25 10.93 9.11
N LEU A 66 -1.80 10.45 10.23
CA LEU A 66 -1.36 9.19 10.83
C LEU A 66 -1.51 8.03 9.85
N SER A 67 -2.67 7.93 9.19
CA SER A 67 -2.91 6.96 8.12
C SER A 67 -1.91 7.09 6.97
N GLN A 68 -1.60 8.32 6.54
CA GLN A 68 -0.63 8.55 5.48
C GLN A 68 0.78 8.11 5.89
N ILE A 69 1.19 8.35 7.14
CA ILE A 69 2.45 7.86 7.69
C ILE A 69 2.49 6.33 7.65
N CYS A 70 1.41 5.65 8.04
CA CYS A 70 1.30 4.20 7.96
C CYS A 70 1.47 3.68 6.52
N LEU A 71 0.86 4.33 5.52
CA LEU A 71 1.00 3.97 4.11
C LEU A 71 2.43 4.22 3.57
N ILE A 72 3.10 5.28 4.03
CA ILE A 72 4.50 5.54 3.69
C ILE A 72 5.40 4.45 4.28
N LEU A 73 5.22 4.09 5.56
CA LEU A 73 5.97 3.02 6.20
C LEU A 73 5.78 1.68 5.46
N TYR A 74 4.54 1.36 5.11
CA TYR A 74 4.25 0.19 4.28
C TYR A 74 4.99 0.22 2.94
N THR A 75 5.02 1.38 2.27
CA THR A 75 5.72 1.55 1.00
C THR A 75 7.23 1.34 1.13
N ILE A 76 7.83 1.83 2.21
CA ILE A 76 9.27 1.64 2.48
C ILE A 76 9.56 0.15 2.71
N ILE A 77 8.79 -0.51 3.59
CA ILE A 77 8.97 -1.92 3.92
C ILE A 77 8.81 -2.78 2.66
N THR A 78 7.74 -2.57 1.89
CA THR A 78 7.50 -3.32 0.65
C THR A 78 8.58 -3.10 -0.40
N SER A 79 9.10 -1.87 -0.53
CA SER A 79 10.20 -1.58 -1.44
C SER A 79 11.47 -2.35 -1.06
N ILE A 80 11.82 -2.38 0.23
CA ILE A 80 12.96 -3.15 0.73
C ILE A 80 12.79 -4.64 0.43
N LEU A 81 11.61 -5.20 0.71
CA LEU A 81 11.30 -6.60 0.43
C LEU A 81 11.38 -6.92 -1.07
N ILE A 82 10.87 -6.05 -1.94
CA ILE A 82 10.97 -6.20 -3.40
C ILE A 82 12.43 -6.24 -3.84
N PHE A 83 13.25 -5.28 -3.40
CA PHE A 83 14.67 -5.25 -3.76
C PHE A 83 15.43 -6.46 -3.24
N MET A 84 15.14 -6.89 -2.00
CA MET A 84 15.72 -8.10 -1.43
C MET A 84 15.33 -9.34 -2.25
N LEU A 85 14.07 -9.48 -2.63
CA LEU A 85 13.58 -10.61 -3.41
C LEU A 85 14.19 -10.64 -4.80
N VAL A 86 14.29 -9.49 -5.47
CA VAL A 86 14.95 -9.37 -6.79
C VAL A 86 16.44 -9.70 -6.71
N ALA A 87 17.15 -9.19 -5.69
CA ALA A 87 18.59 -9.38 -5.57
C ALA A 87 18.99 -10.79 -5.09
N VAL A 88 18.24 -11.35 -4.13
CA VAL A 88 18.61 -12.61 -3.45
C VAL A 88 17.93 -13.81 -4.08
N ALA A 89 16.61 -13.73 -4.32
CA ALA A 89 15.84 -14.87 -4.82
C ALA A 89 15.88 -15.00 -6.35
N SER A 90 16.47 -14.02 -7.06
CA SER A 90 16.64 -14.00 -8.52
C SER A 90 15.40 -14.53 -9.27
N PRO A 91 14.21 -13.94 -9.04
CA PRO A 91 12.98 -14.44 -9.62
C PRO A 91 13.04 -14.34 -11.15
N LYS A 92 12.17 -15.11 -11.82
CA LYS A 92 12.01 -15.01 -13.28
C LYS A 92 11.86 -13.55 -13.70
N VAL A 93 12.48 -13.17 -14.81
CA VAL A 93 12.55 -11.78 -15.31
C VAL A 93 11.19 -11.08 -15.30
N TRP A 94 10.13 -11.75 -15.77
CA TRP A 94 8.77 -11.21 -15.77
C TRP A 94 8.24 -10.89 -14.37
N CYS A 95 8.53 -11.73 -13.38
CA CYS A 95 8.13 -11.52 -11.99
C CYS A 95 8.91 -10.34 -11.37
N ALA A 96 10.22 -10.27 -11.61
CA ALA A 96 11.04 -9.13 -11.17
C ALA A 96 10.50 -7.80 -11.74
N LEU A 97 10.13 -7.78 -13.02
CA LEU A 97 9.61 -6.60 -13.71
C LEU A 97 8.27 -6.14 -13.11
N VAL A 98 7.35 -7.08 -12.85
CA VAL A 98 6.07 -6.78 -12.17
C VAL A 98 6.30 -6.21 -10.76
N LEU A 99 7.21 -6.80 -9.99
CA LEU A 99 7.52 -6.32 -8.63
C LEU A 99 8.11 -4.90 -8.65
N LEU A 100 9.01 -4.60 -9.59
CA LEU A 100 9.56 -3.25 -9.75
C LEU A 100 8.49 -2.23 -10.14
N ILE A 101 7.55 -2.59 -11.03
CA ILE A 101 6.40 -1.73 -11.37
C ILE A 101 5.56 -1.45 -10.12
N ILE A 102 5.23 -2.47 -9.34
CA ILE A 102 4.43 -2.33 -8.11
C ILE A 102 5.15 -1.41 -7.12
N GLY A 103 6.44 -1.63 -6.86
CA GLY A 103 7.22 -0.80 -5.95
C GLY A 103 7.28 0.67 -6.40
N THR A 104 7.50 0.90 -7.70
CA THR A 104 7.54 2.25 -8.27
C THR A 104 6.18 2.96 -8.14
N LEU A 105 5.08 2.25 -8.41
CA LEU A 105 3.73 2.79 -8.27
C LEU A 105 3.40 3.13 -6.81
N ASN A 106 3.79 2.28 -5.85
CA ASN A 106 3.61 2.56 -4.42
C ASN A 106 4.28 3.86 -4.02
N ILE A 107 5.55 4.05 -4.41
CA ILE A 107 6.30 5.27 -4.12
C ILE A 107 5.62 6.49 -4.74
N LEU A 108 5.25 6.42 -6.02
CA LEU A 108 4.69 7.55 -6.76
C LEU A 108 3.34 7.98 -6.17
N ILE A 109 2.46 7.02 -5.87
CA ILE A 109 1.15 7.28 -5.26
C ILE A 109 1.31 7.83 -3.84
N SER A 110 2.21 7.27 -3.03
CA SER A 110 2.50 7.79 -1.68
C SER A 110 3.02 9.21 -1.71
N ILE A 111 3.87 9.58 -2.67
CA ILE A 111 4.36 10.95 -2.84
C ILE A 111 3.19 11.89 -3.17
N VAL A 112 2.40 11.57 -4.18
CA VAL A 112 1.26 12.39 -4.63
C VAL A 112 0.25 12.61 -3.51
N ASP A 113 -0.07 11.55 -2.76
CA ASP A 113 -1.01 11.63 -1.65
C ASP A 113 -0.46 12.45 -0.48
N SER A 114 0.84 12.34 -0.19
CA SER A 114 1.50 13.13 0.84
C SER A 114 1.46 14.61 0.48
N PHE A 115 1.79 14.96 -0.76
CA PHE A 115 1.70 16.34 -1.23
C PHE A 115 0.29 16.90 -1.05
N LYS A 116 -0.74 16.14 -1.40
CA LYS A 116 -2.14 16.57 -1.21
C LYS A 116 -2.52 16.74 0.26
N ILE A 117 -2.09 15.85 1.15
CA ILE A 117 -2.47 15.93 2.56
C ILE A 117 -1.72 17.07 3.28
N PHE A 118 -0.44 17.28 2.98
CA PHE A 118 0.37 18.29 3.66
C PHE A 118 0.25 19.70 3.06
N TYR A 119 0.04 19.82 1.75
CA TYR A 119 -0.02 21.13 1.09
C TYR A 119 -1.43 21.66 0.84
N ALA A 120 -2.47 20.82 0.77
CA ALA A 120 -3.86 21.29 0.66
C ALA A 120 -4.44 21.86 1.98
N VAL A 121 -3.62 21.99 3.02
CA VAL A 121 -3.97 22.61 4.31
C VAL A 121 -3.59 24.11 4.34
N LYS A 122 -2.91 24.59 3.30
CA LYS A 122 -2.52 26.00 3.16
C LYS A 122 -3.53 26.87 2.39
N GLU A 123 -4.66 26.30 1.97
CA GLU A 123 -5.84 27.02 1.46
C GLU A 123 -7.01 26.86 2.42
#